data_AF-A0A3C1A170-F1
#
_entry.id   AF-A0A3C1A170-F1
#
_cell.length_a   1.000
_cell.length_b   1.000
_cell.length_c   1.000
_cell.angle_alpha   90.00
_cell.angle_beta   90.00
_cell.angle_gamma   90.00
#
_symmetry.space_group_name_H-M   'P 1'
#
loop_
_entity.id
_entity.type
_entity.pdbx_description
1 polymer ?
#
loop_
_entity_poly.entity_id
_entity_poly.type
_entity_poly.pdbx_seq_one_letter_code
_entity_poly.pdbx_strand_id
1 'polypeptide(L)' 'MPVYYKGKQIDTRRVDFVVEDCLVEIKAKRGFAPEDYIQTLSHLKASGYRLGLLVNLGSKGAEFKRLVNSPEVKE' A
#
# COMPACT_ATOMS: atom_id res chain seq x y z
N MET A 1 -0.50 9.19 -7.55
CA MET A 1 -1.20 7.98 -7.99
C MET A 1 -2.68 8.26 -8.10
N PRO A 2 -3.29 8.10 -9.28
CA PRO A 2 -4.74 8.29 -9.44
C PRO A 2 -5.51 7.24 -8.62
N VAL A 3 -6.64 7.65 -8.06
CA VAL A 3 -7.57 6.76 -7.35
C VAL A 3 -8.84 6.64 -8.18
N TYR A 4 -9.20 5.40 -8.52
CA TYR A 4 -10.41 5.10 -9.28
C TYR A 4 -11.48 4.46 -8.40
N TYR A 5 -12.71 4.94 -8.53
CA TYR A 5 -13.90 4.30 -7.98
C TYR A 5 -14.88 4.02 -9.11
N LYS A 6 -15.25 2.74 -9.30
CA LYS A 6 -16.12 2.29 -10.40
C LYS A 6 -15.67 2.82 -11.78
N GLY A 7 -14.36 2.77 -12.04
CA GLY A 7 -13.76 3.22 -13.31
C GLY A 7 -13.63 4.73 -13.49
N LYS A 8 -14.09 5.55 -12.53
CA LYS A 8 -13.94 7.01 -12.56
C LYS A 8 -12.81 7.45 -11.64
N GLN A 9 -11.92 8.31 -12.14
CA GLN A 9 -10.91 8.94 -11.29
C GLN A 9 -11.63 9.91 -10.35
N ILE A 10 -11.46 9.72 -9.04
CA ILE A 10 -12.10 10.54 -8.01
C ILE A 10 -11.09 11.40 -7.24
N ASP A 11 -9.81 11.01 -7.25
CA ASP A 11 -8.78 11.67 -6.44
C ASP A 11 -7.37 11.31 -6.95
N THR A 12 -6.37 11.96 -6.38
CA THR A 12 -4.96 11.63 -6.53
C THR A 12 -4.31 11.50 -5.16
N ARG A 13 -3.72 10.35 -4.87
CA ARG A 13 -2.96 10.10 -3.64
C ARG A 13 -1.46 10.04 -3.90
N ARG A 14 -0.68 10.59 -2.99
CA ARG A 14 0.77 10.42 -2.97
C ARG A 14 1.12 9.17 -2.16
N VAL A 15 1.99 8.34 -2.73
CA VAL A 15 2.65 7.23 -2.04
C VAL A 15 4.10 7.63 -1.81
N ASP A 16 4.78 7.02 -0.85
CA ASP A 16 6.17 7.36 -0.55
C ASP A 16 7.08 6.99 -1.72
N PHE A 17 7.02 5.72 -2.17
CA PHE A 17 7.77 5.25 -3.32
C PHE A 17 6.99 4.23 -4.14
N VAL A 18 7.33 4.17 -5.42
CA VAL A 18 7.05 3.05 -6.30
C VAL A 18 8.40 2.62 -6.86
N VAL A 19 8.74 1.34 -6.67
CA VAL A 19 9.99 0.76 -7.15
C VAL A 19 9.61 -0.42 -8.02
N GLU A 20 9.88 -0.32 -9.33
CA GLU A 20 9.36 -1.26 -10.34
C GLU A 20 7.84 -1.44 -10.16
N ASP A 21 7.35 -2.68 -10.04
CA ASP A 21 5.94 -3.01 -9.82
C ASP A 21 5.55 -3.13 -8.33
N CYS A 22 6.33 -2.55 -7.42
CA CYS A 22 6.13 -2.63 -5.97
C CYS A 22 5.87 -1.25 -5.36
N LEU A 23 4.74 -1.11 -4.67
CA LEU A 23 4.42 0.07 -3.88
C LEU A 23 5.11 -0.01 -2.51
N VAL A 24 5.86 1.01 -2.11
CA VAL A 24 6.52 1.05 -0.80
C VAL A 24 5.95 2.19 0.05
N GLU A 25 5.57 1.85 1.28
CA GLU A 25 5.07 2.79 2.29
C GLU A 25 5.96 2.71 3.53
N ILE A 26 6.38 3.85 4.04
CA ILE A 26 7.27 3.96 5.20
C ILE A 26 6.50 4.51 6.40
N LYS A 27 6.77 3.92 7.56
CA LYS A 27 6.29 4.37 8.87
C LYS A 27 7.48 4.61 9.80
N ALA A 28 7.29 5.50 10.76
CA ALA A 28 8.21 5.74 11.86
C ALA A 28 7.43 5.69 13.18
N LYS A 29 6.90 4.50 13.50
CA LYS A 29 6.05 4.25 14.66
C LYS A 29 6.68 3.18 15.56
N ARG A 30 6.20 3.05 16.79
CA ARG A 30 6.62 1.96 17.71
C ARG A 30 6.32 0.56 17.18
N GLY A 31 5.35 0.44 16.28
CA GLY A 31 4.96 -0.78 15.58
C GLY A 31 3.86 -0.45 14.55
N PHE A 32 3.49 -1.43 13.73
CA PHE A 32 2.36 -1.29 12.81
C PHE A 32 1.03 -1.27 13.55
N ALA A 33 0.11 -0.43 13.09
CA ALA A 33 -1.28 -0.44 13.51
C ALA A 33 -2.18 -0.98 12.38
N PRO A 34 -3.38 -1.52 12.66
CA PRO A 34 -4.29 -2.04 11.63
C PRO A 34 -4.55 -1.07 10.48
N GLU A 35 -4.57 0.24 10.76
CA GLU A 35 -4.80 1.30 9.77
C GLU A 35 -3.67 1.39 8.74
N ASP A 36 -2.43 1.06 9.13
CA ASP A 36 -1.29 1.06 8.21
C ASP A 36 -1.44 -0.02 7.13
N TYR A 37 -1.97 -1.19 7.51
CA TYR A 37 -2.31 -2.27 6.59
C TYR A 37 -3.47 -1.88 5.68
N ILE A 38 -4.55 -1.33 6.26
CA ILE A 38 -5.76 -0.91 5.52
C ILE A 38 -5.40 0.18 4.49
N GLN A 39 -4.59 1.16 4.87
CA GLN A 39 -4.11 2.21 3.97
C GLN A 39 -3.33 1.62 2.80
N THR A 40 -2.35 0.76 3.09
CA THR A 40 -1.49 0.18 2.05
C THR A 40 -2.30 -0.71 1.09
N LEU A 41 -3.19 -1.55 1.61
CA LEU A 41 -4.10 -2.36 0.79
C LEU A 41 -5.03 -1.50 -0.07
N SER A 42 -5.53 -0.39 0.47
CA SER A 42 -6.36 0.55 -0.28
C SER A 42 -5.58 1.19 -1.43
N HIS A 43 -4.32 1.56 -1.20
CA HIS A 43 -3.44 2.09 -2.24
C HIS A 43 -3.17 1.05 -3.33
N LEU A 44 -2.90 -0.22 -2.97
CA LEU A 44 -2.73 -1.29 -3.95
C LEU A 44 -4.00 -1.51 -4.80
N LYS A 45 -5.18 -1.53 -4.17
CA LYS A 45 -6.46 -1.68 -4.89
C LYS A 45 -6.74 -0.50 -5.82
N ALA A 46 -6.52 0.73 -5.36
CA ALA A 46 -6.80 1.93 -6.14
C ALA A 46 -5.88 2.09 -7.36
N SER A 47 -4.68 1.52 -7.29
CA SER A 47 -3.63 1.67 -8.30
C SER A 47 -3.47 0.50 -9.25
N GLY A 48 -3.97 -0.67 -8.87
CA GLY A 48 -3.76 -1.90 -9.62
C GLY A 48 -2.41 -2.57 -9.36
N TYR A 49 -1.53 -2.02 -8.53
CA TYR A 49 -0.30 -2.72 -8.12
C TYR A 49 -0.66 -4.00 -7.35
N ARG A 50 0.04 -5.08 -7.67
CA ARG A 50 -0.17 -6.40 -7.03
C ARG A 50 0.57 -6.54 -5.71
N LEU A 51 1.71 -5.85 -5.57
CA LEU A 51 2.61 -6.02 -4.44
C LEU A 51 2.84 -4.68 -3.74
N GLY A 52 2.74 -4.72 -2.41
CA GLY A 52 3.13 -3.61 -1.53
C GLY A 52 4.11 -4.07 -0.46
N LEU A 53 5.04 -3.20 -0.10
CA LEU A 53 5.95 -3.36 1.02
C LEU A 53 5.71 -2.25 2.03
N LEU A 54 5.21 -2.63 3.20
CA LEU A 54 5.04 -1.72 4.32
C LEU A 54 6.26 -1.85 5.24
N VAL A 55 7.01 -0.78 5.40
CA VAL A 55 8.26 -0.75 6.17
C VAL A 55 8.10 0.19 7.36
N ASN A 56 8.45 -0.25 8.56
CA ASN A 56 8.50 0.59 9.75
C ASN A 56 9.94 0.70 10.24
N LEU A 57 10.43 1.93 10.33
CA LEU A 57 11.78 2.28 10.76
C LEU A 57 11.80 2.94 12.15
N GLY A 58 10.64 3.04 12.82
CA GLY A 58 10.51 3.70 14.13
C GLY A 58 10.56 2.77 15.34
N SER A 59 10.74 1.46 15.15
CA SER A 59 10.89 0.50 16.24
C SER A 59 12.38 0.19 16.51
N LYS A 60 12.67 -0.74 17.43
CA LYS A 60 14.06 -1.10 17.82
C LYS A 60 14.86 -1.73 16.66
N GLY A 61 14.21 -2.00 15.52
CA GLY A 61 14.83 -2.40 14.26
C GLY A 61 13.89 -2.12 13.08
N ALA A 62 14.33 -2.40 11.86
CA ALA A 62 13.47 -2.31 10.70
C ALA A 62 12.47 -3.46 10.68
N GLU A 63 11.18 -3.14 10.68
CA GLU A 63 10.09 -4.09 10.51
C GLU A 63 9.54 -3.97 9.08
N PHE A 64 9.18 -5.09 8.46
CA PHE A 64 8.57 -5.07 7.13
C PHE A 64 7.45 -6.09 7.00
N LYS A 65 6.45 -5.74 6.19
CA LYS A 65 5.31 -6.59 5.85
C LYS A 65 5.06 -6.54 4.36
N ARG A 66 5.00 -7.72 3.75
CA ARG A 66 4.60 -7.91 2.36
C ARG A 66 3.08 -7.98 2.28
N LEU A 67 2.49 -7.13 1.43
CA LEU A 67 1.06 -7.08 1.17
C LEU A 67 0.79 -7.43 -0.28
N VAL A 68 -0.19 -8.30 -0.51
CA VAL A 68 -0.57 -8.74 -1.85
C VAL A 68 -2.00 -8.31 -2.10
N ASN A 69 -2.20 -7.57 -3.19
CA ASN A 69 -3.51 -7.34 -3.76
C ASN A 69 -3.81 -8.50 -4.70
N SER A 70 -4.50 -9.50 -4.17
CA SER A 70 -5.08 -10.57 -4.96
C SER A 70 -6.44 -10.08 -5.47
N PRO A 71 -6.57 -9.64 -6.73
CA PRO A 71 -7.88 -9.41 -7.28
C PRO A 71 -8.67 -10.71 -7.19
N GLU A 72 -9.93 -10.64 -6.73
CA GLU A 72 -10.85 -11.77 -6.87
C GLU A 72 -10.88 -12.13 -8.35
N VAL A 73 -10.52 -13.37 -8.68
CA VAL A 73 -10.76 -13.92 -10.01
C VAL A 73 -12.27 -13.96 -10.16
N LYS A 74 -12.82 -12.98 -10.89
CA LYS A 74 -14.20 -13.09 -11.37
C LYS A 74 -14.17 -14.10 -12.50
N GLU A 75 -14.58 -15.33 -12.20
CA GLU A 75 -14.99 -16.33 -13.20
C GLU A 75 -16.17 -15.83 -14.03
#